data_AF-A0A836RX17-F1
#
_entry.id   AF-A0A836RX17-F1
#
_cell.length_a   1.000
_cell.length_b   1.000
_cell.length_c   1.000
_cell.angle_alpha   90.00
_cell.angle_beta   90.00
_cell.angle_gamma   90.00
#
_symmetry.space_group_name_H-M   'P 1'
#
loop_
_entity.id
_entity.type
_entity.pdbx_description
1 polymer ?
#
loop_
_entity_poly.entity_id
_entity_poly.type
_entity_poly.pdbx_seq_one_letter_code
_entity_poly.pdbx_strand_id
1 'polypeptide(L)' 'LAVAVSALARTESRGAHYRVDHPRRDDENWLKHTLAVMNASGEIELGYTPVRVTTWKPIERRY' A
#
# COMPACT_ATOMS: atom_id res chain seq x y z
N LEU A 1 -8.44 -13.19 3.83
CA LEU A 1 -7.02 -13.36 3.44
C LEU A 1 -6.44 -12.19 2.66
N ALA A 2 -7.18 -11.60 1.70
CA ALA A 2 -6.72 -10.46 0.88
C ALA A 2 -6.07 -9.31 1.68
N VAL A 3 -6.68 -8.92 2.80
CA VAL A 3 -6.14 -7.86 3.68
C VAL A 3 -4.78 -8.23 4.27
N ALA A 4 -4.66 -9.42 4.84
CA ALA A 4 -3.42 -9.89 5.46
C ALA A 4 -2.29 -10.06 4.43
N VAL A 5 -2.59 -10.64 3.26
CA VAL A 5 -1.62 -10.82 2.18
C VAL A 5 -1.14 -9.46 1.64
N SER A 6 -2.07 -8.53 1.41
CA SER A 6 -1.73 -7.17 0.95
C SER A 6 -0.93 -6.39 2.00
N ALA A 7 -1.28 -6.54 3.29
CA ALA A 7 -0.59 -5.90 4.40
C ALA A 7 0.83 -6.43 4.59
N LEU A 8 1.04 -7.74 4.40
CA LEU A 8 2.36 -8.36 4.46
C LEU A 8 3.27 -7.87 3.31
N ALA A 9 2.70 -7.76 2.10
CA ALA A 9 3.43 -7.30 0.92
C ALA A 9 3.80 -5.80 0.99
N ARG A 10 2.97 -4.96 1.62
CA ARG A 10 3.24 -3.51 1.76
C ARG A 10 4.25 -3.25 2.88
N THR A 11 5.48 -2.90 2.53
CA THR A 11 6.59 -2.65 3.46
C THR A 11 6.77 -1.17 3.79
N GLU A 12 5.70 -0.50 4.23
CA GLU A 12 5.73 0.88 4.73
C GLU A 12 4.65 1.10 5.80
N SER A 13 4.65 2.29 6.42
CA SER A 13 3.57 2.74 7.28
C SER A 13 2.89 3.99 6.70
N ARG A 14 1.57 3.95 6.55
CA ARG A 14 0.76 5.05 6.03
C ARG A 14 -0.68 5.00 6.54
N GLY A 15 -1.09 6.05 7.25
CA GLY A 15 -2.45 6.17 7.77
C GLY A 15 -2.76 5.06 8.78
N ALA A 16 -3.81 4.27 8.53
CA ALA A 16 -4.23 3.18 9.40
C ALA A 16 -3.35 1.91 9.29
N HIS A 17 -2.57 1.78 8.22
CA HIS A 17 -1.62 0.67 8.08
C HIS A 17 -0.28 1.06 8.70
N TYR A 18 0.07 0.43 9.81
CA TYR A 18 1.31 0.66 10.53
C TYR A 18 2.06 -0.65 10.74
N ARG A 19 3.37 -0.60 10.50
CA ARG A 19 4.30 -1.71 10.60
C ARG A 19 5.49 -1.30 11.45
N VAL A 20 5.76 -2.07 12.52
CA VAL A 20 6.86 -1.79 13.46
C VAL A 20 8.23 -1.94 12.78
N ASP A 21 8.34 -2.87 11.84
CA ASP A 21 9.54 -3.11 11.03
C ASP A 21 9.74 -2.08 9.90
N HIS A 22 8.66 -1.41 9.48
CA HIS A 22 8.68 -0.33 8.49
C HIS A 22 7.90 0.90 8.98
N PRO A 23 8.39 1.63 9.99
CA PRO A 23 7.60 2.65 10.69
C PRO A 23 7.43 3.95 9.88
N ARG A 24 8.19 4.12 8.80
CA ARG A 24 8.19 5.34 7.98
C ARG A 24 7.33 5.17 6.73
N ARG A 25 6.85 6.30 6.22
CA ARG A 25 6.21 6.40 4.90
C ARG A 25 7.27 6.31 3.81
N ASP A 26 6.99 5.58 2.75
CA ASP A 26 7.87 5.41 1.59
C ASP A 26 7.11 5.79 0.31
N ASP A 27 7.22 7.06 -0.09
CA ASP A 27 6.57 7.57 -1.30
C ASP A 27 7.28 7.14 -2.59
N GLU A 28 8.54 6.70 -2.54
CA GLU A 28 9.26 6.26 -3.74
C GLU A 28 8.75 4.91 -4.22
N ASN A 29 8.54 3.96 -3.29
CA ASN A 29 8.12 2.60 -3.63
C ASN A 29 6.61 2.37 -3.49
N TRP A 30 5.93 3.09 -2.59
CA TRP A 30 4.57 2.77 -2.16
C TRP A 30 3.51 3.86 -2.43
N LEU A 31 3.83 4.86 -3.26
CA LEU A 31 2.85 5.79 -3.82
C LEU A 31 2.02 5.13 -4.95
N LYS A 32 1.40 3.99 -4.61
CA LYS A 32 0.58 3.15 -5.47
C LYS A 32 -0.56 2.52 -4.69
N HIS A 33 -1.65 2.21 -5.38
CA HIS A 33 -2.74 1.42 -4.83
C HIS A 33 -2.40 -0.07 -4.94
N THR A 34 -2.71 -0.83 -3.90
CA THR A 34 -2.64 -2.30 -3.91
C THR A 34 -3.99 -2.84 -4.34
N LEU A 35 -3.99 -3.62 -5.41
CA LEU A 35 -5.16 -4.33 -5.92
C LEU A 35 -4.98 -5.81 -5.57
N ALA A 36 -5.95 -6.41 -4.92
CA ALA A 36 -5.93 -7.83 -4.60
C ALA A 36 -7.09 -8.50 -5.33
N VAL A 37 -6.77 -9.44 -6.21
CA VAL A 37 -7.75 -10.21 -6.98
C VAL A 37 -7.63 -11.68 -6.58
N MET A 38 -8.75 -12.29 -6.21
CA MET A 38 -8.79 -13.73 -5.93
C MET A 38 -9.09 -14.48 -7.22
N ASN A 39 -8.24 -15.44 -7.59
CA ASN A 39 -8.47 -16.29 -8.74
C ASN A 39 -9.46 -17.43 -8.42
N ALA A 40 -9.91 -18.16 -9.45
CA ALA A 40 -10.85 -19.28 -9.27
C ALA A 40 -10.29 -20.42 -8.41
N SER A 41 -8.96 -20.50 -8.28
CA SER A 41 -8.24 -21.46 -7.44
C SER A 41 -8.15 -21.03 -5.97
N GLY A 42 -8.60 -19.81 -5.62
CA GLY A 42 -8.57 -19.25 -4.27
C GLY A 42 -7.26 -18.56 -3.88
N GLU A 43 -6.29 -18.45 -4.80
CA GLU A 43 -5.05 -17.70 -4.59
C GLU A 43 -5.29 -16.20 -4.82
N ILE A 44 -4.51 -15.37 -4.12
CA ILE A 44 -4.61 -13.92 -4.20
C ILE A 44 -3.46 -13.37 -5.02
N GLU A 45 -3.78 -12.77 -6.15
CA GLU A 45 -2.85 -12.05 -7.00
C GLU A 45 -2.85 -10.57 -6.62
N LEU A 46 -1.66 -10.01 -6.43
CA LEU A 46 -1.48 -8.60 -6.10
C LEU A 46 -1.08 -7.82 -7.36
N GLY A 47 -1.90 -6.84 -7.73
CA GLY A 47 -1.59 -5.81 -8.70
C GLY A 47 -1.28 -4.48 -8.03
N TYR A 48 -0.57 -3.61 -8.74
CA TYR A 48 -0.32 -2.25 -8.29
C TYR A 48 -0.64 -1.24 -9.39
N THR A 49 -1.26 -0.12 -9.01
CA THR A 49 -1.50 0.99 -9.94
C THR A 49 -1.02 2.30 -9.31
N PRO A 50 -0.32 3.17 -10.06
CA PRO A 50 0.23 4.40 -9.52
C PRO A 50 -0.88 5.33 -9.01
N VAL A 51 -0.61 6.05 -7.92
CA VAL A 51 -1.54 7.09 -7.45
C VAL A 51 -1.50 8.26 -8.43
N ARG A 52 -2.67 8.72 -8.86
CA ARG A 52 -2.78 9.93 -9.68
C ARG A 52 -2.64 11.16 -8.79
N VAL A 53 -1.46 11.78 -8.84
CA VAL A 53 -1.20 13.08 -8.21
C VAL A 53 -1.65 14.19 -9.15
N THR A 54 -2.53 15.07 -8.67
CA THR A 54 -3.02 16.21 -9.45
C THR A 54 -2.33 17.49 -9.00
N THR A 55 -3.00 18.33 -8.22
CA THR A 55 -2.54 19.67 -7.85
C THR A 55 -1.59 19.66 -6.67
N TRP A 56 -1.78 18.73 -5.72
CA TRP A 56 -1.08 18.72 -4.45
C TRP A 56 -0.07 17.60 -4.39
N LYS A 57 1.22 17.98 -4.25
CA LYS A 57 2.30 17.02 -4.07
C LYS A 57 2.19 16.33 -2.70
N PRO A 58 2.56 15.04 -2.60
CA PRO A 58 2.62 14.36 -1.32
C PRO A 58 3.61 15.06 -0.39
N ILE A 59 3.11 15.62 0.71
CA ILE A 59 3.92 16.17 1.80
C ILE A 59 3.70 15.34 3.06
N GLU A 60 4.67 15.33 3.96
CA GLU A 60 4.52 14.69 5.26
C GLU A 60 3.33 15.30 6.02
N ARG A 61 2.48 14.45 6.60
CA ARG A 61 1.34 14.90 7.40
C ARG A 61 1.76 14.98 8.85
N ARG A 62 1.74 16.19 9.41
CA ARG A 62 1.97 16.47 10.83
C ARG A 62 0.66 16.98 11.46
N TYR A 63 0.30 16.42 12.61
CA TYR A 63 -0.86 16.83 13.40
C TYR A 63 -0.44 17.74 14.55
#